data_AF-A0A1J1LE84-F1
#
_entry.id   AF-A0A1J1LE84-F1
#
_cell.length_a   1.000
_cell.length_b   1.000
_cell.length_c   1.000
_cell.angle_alpha   90.00
_cell.angle_beta   90.00
_cell.angle_gamma   90.00
#
_symmetry.space_group_name_H-M   'P 1'
#
loop_
_entity.id
_entity.type
_entity.pdbx_description
1 polymer ?
#
loop_
_entity_poly.entity_id
_entity_poly.type
_entity_poly.pdbx_seq_one_letter_code
_entity_poly.pdbx_strand_id
1 'polypeptide(L)'
;MNTIELRKQIEKNLLQISPKNLKTIAKFVEFIKQQENSQNIHPLLSETIAYKPASGQSVLRNAGQWVGDDLEDCLDFVNQTRGKVLTNKHINPFE
;
A
#
# COMPACT_ATOMS: atom_id res chain seq x y z
N MET A 1 24.40 -1.55 -20.87
CA MET A 1 24.69 -0.12 -20.67
C MET A 1 25.66 0.00 -19.51
N ASN A 2 26.77 0.73 -19.66
CA ASN A 2 27.77 0.89 -18.59
C ASN A 2 27.21 1.81 -17.48
N THR A 3 27.61 1.63 -16.22
CA THR A 3 27.18 2.49 -15.09
C THR A 3 27.49 3.97 -15.33
N ILE A 4 28.59 4.29 -16.01
CA ILE A 4 28.97 5.66 -16.37
C ILE A 4 27.98 6.24 -17.39
N GLU A 5 27.60 5.43 -18.37
CA GLU A 5 26.66 5.82 -19.42
C GLU A 5 25.25 6.05 -18.86
N LEU A 6 24.82 5.19 -17.95
CA LEU A 6 23.55 5.31 -17.25
C LEU A 6 23.48 6.59 -16.40
N ARG A 7 24.55 6.94 -15.67
CA ARG A 7 24.62 8.19 -14.89
C ARG A 7 24.49 9.42 -15.77
N LYS A 8 25.22 9.47 -16.89
CA LYS A 8 25.13 10.57 -17.86
C LYS A 8 23.73 10.72 -18.45
N GLN A 9 23.07 9.60 -18.74
CA GLN A 9 21.71 9.62 -19.25
C GLN A 9 20.72 10.19 -18.22
N ILE A 10 20.85 9.79 -16.95
CA ILE A 10 20.03 10.31 -15.85
C ILE A 10 20.23 11.81 -15.68
N GLU A 11 21.48 12.28 -15.63
CA GLU A 11 21.79 13.72 -15.51
C GLU A 11 21.17 14.53 -16.64
N LYS A 12 21.31 14.07 -17.89
CA LYS A 12 20.70 14.73 -19.05
C LYS A 12 19.18 14.82 -18.94
N ASN A 13 18.52 13.75 -18.48
CA ASN A 13 17.06 13.74 -18.31
C ASN A 13 16.60 14.68 -17.20
N LEU A 14 17.37 14.80 -16.11
CA LEU A 14 17.02 15.69 -14.99
C LEU A 14 17.02 17.17 -15.39
N LEU A 15 17.84 17.58 -16.36
CA LEU A 15 17.86 18.96 -16.87
C LEU A 15 16.57 19.36 -17.61
N GLN A 16 15.80 18.40 -18.12
CA GLN A 16 14.61 18.64 -18.93
C GLN A 16 13.30 18.54 -18.12
N ILE A 17 13.38 18.16 -16.84
CA ILE A 17 12.23 17.89 -16.00
C ILE A 17 11.80 19.14 -15.23
N SER A 18 10.50 19.29 -15.02
CA SER A 18 9.93 20.42 -14.27
C SER A 18 10.27 20.37 -12.76
N PRO A 19 10.34 21.52 -12.07
CA PRO A 19 10.72 21.58 -10.64
C PRO A 19 9.84 20.74 -9.71
N LYS A 20 8.53 20.63 -9.99
CA LYS A 20 7.59 19.79 -9.21
C LYS A 20 8.00 18.32 -9.24
N ASN A 21 8.36 17.81 -10.42
CA ASN A 21 8.75 16.43 -10.60
C ASN A 21 10.16 16.17 -10.05
N LEU A 22 11.06 17.17 -10.09
CA LEU A 22 12.37 17.09 -9.42
C LEU A 22 12.24 16.88 -7.91
N LYS A 23 11.27 17.52 -7.25
CA LYS A 23 10.98 17.30 -5.83
C LYS A 23 10.55 15.86 -5.54
N THR A 24 9.73 15.27 -6.40
CA THR A 24 9.32 13.86 -6.28
C THR A 24 10.50 12.91 -6.49
N ILE A 25 11.33 13.19 -7.49
CA ILE A 25 12.54 12.39 -7.77
C ILE A 25 13.52 12.46 -6.59
N ALA A 26 13.72 13.64 -5.99
CA ALA A 26 14.58 13.80 -4.81
C ALA A 26 14.11 12.93 -3.64
N LYS A 27 12.82 12.97 -3.31
CA LYS A 27 12.22 12.11 -2.28
C LYS A 27 12.40 10.61 -2.60
N PHE A 28 12.26 10.24 -3.87
CA PHE A 28 12.43 8.85 -4.29
C PHE A 28 13.89 8.38 -4.17
N VAL A 29 14.85 9.23 -4.52
CA VAL A 29 16.28 8.93 -4.34
C VAL A 29 16.63 8.79 -2.86
N GLU A 30 16.09 9.64 -1.99
CA GLU A 30 16.22 9.51 -0.53
C GLU A 30 15.66 8.17 -0.03
N PHE A 31 14.49 7.75 -0.53
CA PHE A 31 13.89 6.46 -0.21
C PHE A 31 14.76 5.27 -0.63
N ILE A 32 15.34 5.29 -1.85
CA ILE A 32 16.25 4.22 -2.30
C ILE A 32 17.48 4.16 -1.39
N LYS A 33 18.09 5.30 -1.08
CA LYS A 33 19.25 5.36 -0.15
C LYS A 33 18.90 4.84 1.24
N GLN A 34 17.70 5.13 1.72
CA GLN A 34 17.21 4.60 2.98
C GLN A 34 17.08 3.07 2.93
N GLN A 35 16.49 2.50 1.88
CA GLN A 35 16.40 1.04 1.72
C GLN A 35 17.77 0.36 1.64
N GLU A 36 18.71 0.91 0.87
CA GLU A 36 20.06 0.37 0.74
C GLU A 36 20.79 0.36 2.10
N ASN A 37 20.63 1.42 2.89
CA ASN A 37 21.18 1.50 4.25
C ASN A 37 20.43 0.59 5.25
N SER A 38 19.13 0.37 5.05
CA SER A 38 18.32 -0.54 5.87
C SER A 38 18.64 -2.02 5.66
N GLN A 39 19.38 -2.40 4.61
CA GLN A 39 19.85 -3.80 4.46
C GLN A 39 20.86 -4.24 5.54
N ASN A 40 21.28 -3.35 6.45
CA ASN A 40 22.06 -3.70 7.65
C ASN A 40 21.30 -3.62 8.97
N ILE A 41 20.00 -3.32 8.96
CA ILE A 41 19.15 -3.47 10.14
C ILE A 41 17.89 -4.19 9.69
N HIS A 42 17.77 -5.46 10.07
CA HIS A 42 16.46 -6.10 10.23
C HIS A 42 15.86 -5.53 11.53
N PRO A 43 14.79 -4.73 11.47
CA PRO A 43 13.84 -4.72 12.56
C PRO A 43 12.50 -5.19 12.01
N LEU A 44 12.11 -6.39 12.44
CA LEU A 44 10.78 -6.62 13.00
C LEU A 44 9.60 -6.00 12.21
N LEU A 45 9.48 -6.34 10.93
CA LEU A 45 8.18 -6.38 10.24
C LEU A 45 7.83 -7.84 9.92
N SER A 46 8.05 -8.71 10.91
CA SER A 46 7.38 -10.00 11.00
C SER A 46 6.07 -9.88 11.78
N GLU A 47 5.36 -8.76 11.65
CA GLU A 47 3.91 -8.91 11.62
C GLU A 47 3.62 -9.61 10.29
N THR A 48 3.78 -10.93 10.32
CA THR A 48 3.03 -11.80 9.43
C THR A 48 1.60 -11.32 9.56
N ILE A 49 1.13 -10.54 8.58
CA ILE A 49 -0.29 -10.38 8.38
C ILE A 49 -0.74 -11.83 8.28
N ALA A 50 -1.36 -12.32 9.35
CA ALA A 50 -1.84 -13.68 9.43
C ALA A 50 -2.94 -13.75 8.39
N TYR A 51 -2.53 -14.03 7.15
CA TYR A 51 -3.40 -14.16 6.01
C TYR A 51 -4.27 -15.34 6.37
N LYS A 52 -5.46 -15.03 6.91
CA LYS A 52 -6.47 -16.04 7.10
C LYS A 52 -6.84 -16.46 5.69
N PRO A 53 -6.61 -17.73 5.30
CA PRO A 53 -7.12 -18.18 4.03
C PRO A 53 -8.61 -17.86 4.01
N ALA A 54 -9.09 -17.28 2.92
CA ALA A 54 -10.53 -17.18 2.69
C ALA A 54 -11.11 -18.56 2.98
N SER A 55 -12.25 -18.63 3.68
CA SER A 55 -12.72 -19.84 4.39
C SER A 55 -12.97 -21.08 3.51
N GLY A 56 -12.61 -21.07 2.23
CA GLY A 56 -12.78 -22.15 1.25
C GLY A 56 -14.25 -22.40 0.91
N GLN A 57 -15.15 -21.86 1.72
CA GLN A 57 -16.57 -21.95 1.54
C GLN A 57 -16.99 -20.95 0.46
N SER A 58 -17.57 -21.48 -0.61
CA SER A 58 -18.12 -20.67 -1.70
C SER A 58 -19.03 -19.57 -1.15
N VAL A 59 -18.82 -18.33 -1.62
CA VAL A 59 -19.71 -17.18 -1.33
C VAL A 59 -21.15 -17.51 -1.75
N LEU A 60 -21.31 -18.38 -2.75
CA LEU A 60 -22.61 -18.81 -3.27
C LEU A 60 -23.37 -19.76 -2.34
N ARG A 61 -22.79 -20.25 -1.24
CA ARG A 61 -23.49 -21.14 -0.30
C ARG A 61 -24.72 -20.50 0.34
N ASN A 62 -24.71 -19.17 0.44
CA ASN A 62 -25.80 -18.37 1.00
C ASN A 62 -26.64 -17.71 -0.11
N ALA A 63 -26.37 -17.99 -1.40
CA ALA A 63 -27.14 -17.39 -2.49
C ALA A 63 -28.57 -17.93 -2.48
N GLY A 64 -29.56 -17.03 -2.47
CA GLY A 64 -30.99 -17.40 -2.41
C GLY A 64 -31.54 -17.68 -1.01
N GLN A 65 -30.72 -17.56 0.04
CA GLN A 65 -31.18 -17.62 1.43
C GLN A 65 -31.61 -16.25 1.99
N TRP A 66 -31.45 -15.20 1.18
CA TRP A 66 -31.70 -13.82 1.60
C TRP A 66 -33.20 -13.56 1.67
N VAL A 67 -33.72 -13.27 2.86
CA VAL A 67 -35.12 -12.95 3.13
C VAL A 67 -35.22 -11.74 4.06
N GLY A 68 -36.22 -10.88 3.85
CA GLY A 68 -36.40 -9.70 4.72
C GLY A 68 -35.19 -8.75 4.68
N ASP A 69 -34.70 -8.36 5.86
CA ASP A 69 -33.71 -7.29 6.04
C ASP A 69 -32.25 -7.81 6.15
N ASP A 70 -31.96 -9.02 5.63
CA ASP A 70 -30.65 -9.68 5.70
C ASP A 70 -29.47 -8.83 5.22
N LEU A 71 -29.72 -7.87 4.31
CA LEU A 71 -28.72 -6.90 3.87
C LEU A 71 -28.31 -5.96 5.01
N GLU A 72 -29.29 -5.39 5.72
CA GLU A 72 -29.06 -4.44 6.81
C GLU A 72 -28.36 -5.15 7.98
N ASP A 73 -28.83 -6.35 8.33
CA ASP A 73 -28.23 -7.17 9.39
C ASP A 73 -26.78 -7.56 9.06
N CYS A 74 -26.49 -7.89 7.79
CA CYS A 74 -25.12 -8.14 7.34
C CYS A 74 -24.23 -6.89 7.44
N LEU A 75 -24.75 -5.73 7.04
CA LEU A 75 -24.02 -4.47 7.11
C LEU A 75 -23.72 -4.08 8.56
N ASP A 76 -24.68 -4.26 9.46
CA ASP A 76 -24.52 -4.04 10.89
C ASP A 76 -23.51 -5.00 11.50
N PHE A 77 -23.59 -6.29 11.18
CA PHE A 77 -22.62 -7.29 11.63
C PHE A 77 -21.19 -6.94 11.18
N VAL A 78 -21.02 -6.53 9.93
CA VAL A 78 -19.71 -6.10 9.41
C VAL A 78 -19.26 -4.83 10.12
N ASN A 79 -20.13 -3.84 10.32
CA ASN A 79 -19.79 -2.60 11.03
C ASN A 79 -19.37 -2.87 12.48
N GLN A 80 -19.98 -3.85 13.14
CA GLN A 80 -19.66 -4.25 14.51
C GLN A 80 -18.37 -5.06 14.62
N THR A 81 -18.12 -5.99 13.69
CA THR A 81 -17.00 -6.95 13.75
C THR A 81 -15.74 -6.49 13.00
N ARG A 82 -15.86 -5.58 12.03
CA ARG A 82 -14.70 -5.09 11.29
C ARG A 82 -13.72 -4.38 12.23
N GLY A 83 -12.43 -4.63 12.01
CA GLY A 83 -11.38 -3.95 12.75
C GLY A 83 -11.52 -2.43 12.60
N LYS A 84 -11.70 -1.73 13.72
CA LYS A 84 -11.70 -0.26 13.74
C LYS A 84 -10.26 0.21 13.54
N VAL A 85 -9.92 0.62 12.32
CA VAL A 85 -8.63 1.26 12.05
C VAL A 85 -8.69 2.67 12.63
N LEU A 86 -7.89 2.95 13.66
CA LEU A 86 -7.67 4.30 14.16
C LEU A 86 -6.86 5.06 13.11
N THR A 87 -7.54 5.82 12.25
CA THR A 87 -6.91 6.73 11.29
C THR A 87 -6.43 7.99 12.01
N ASN A 88 -5.54 7.85 12.99
CA ASN A 88 -4.86 9.00 13.63
C ASN A 88 -3.81 9.66 12.73
N LYS A 89 -3.84 9.40 11.41
CA LYS A 89 -3.05 10.12 10.43
C LYS A 89 -3.96 10.41 9.24
N HIS A 90 -4.22 11.69 9.04
CA HIS A 90 -4.81 12.22 7.81
C HIS A 90 -3.83 11.96 6.66
N ILE A 91 -3.85 10.75 6.12
CA ILE A 91 -3.21 10.42 4.85
C ILE A 91 -4.35 10.34 3.85
N ASN A 92 -4.81 11.51 3.41
CA ASN A 92 -5.54 11.61 2.16
C ASN A 92 -4.49 11.63 1.05
N PRO A 93 -4.38 10.58 0.21
CA PRO A 93 -3.38 10.53 -0.86
C PRO A 93 -3.70 11.45 -2.04
N PHE A 94 -4.81 12.20 -1.99
CA PHE A 94 -5.27 13.10 -3.04
C PHE A 94 -5.46 14.56 -2.60
N GLU A 95 -5.03 14.92 -1.38
CA GLU A 95 -4.84 16.32 -0.97
C GLU A 95 -3.37 16.77 -1.10
#